data_AF-A0A9D9EAX3-F1
#
_entry.id   AF-A0A9D9EAX3-F1
#
_cell.length_a   1.000
_cell.length_b   1.000
_cell.length_c   1.000
_cell.angle_alpha   90.00
_cell.angle_beta   90.00
_cell.angle_gamma   90.00
#
_symmetry.space_group_name_H-M   'P 1'
#
loop_
_entity.id
_entity.type
_entity.pdbx_description
1 polymer ?
#
loop_
_entity_poly.entity_id
_entity_poly.type
_entity_poly.pdbx_seq_one_letter_code
_entity_poly.pdbx_strand_id
1 'polypeptide(L)'
;MVAVFLFLASFSLLFAIFSDSGILANSSLEKVLASLEREEEEKLLAIDSLQERMAAMSSRESLDDLALSLGYNREGDVVYYFQEPDVVETATVPVKDEVPELYEGVATWILLVASLAITCLVMLLWTLLSMRLAGPEERQRKAKEKARRDYERYDW
;
A
#
# COMPACT_ATOMS: atom_id res chain seq x y z
N MET A 1 25.42 -10.90 24.29
CA MET A 1 24.00 -10.75 24.71
C MET A 1 23.35 -9.47 24.18
N VAL A 2 23.92 -8.28 24.41
CA VAL A 2 23.33 -6.99 23.98
C VAL A 2 23.04 -6.92 22.47
N ALA A 3 23.98 -7.37 21.63
CA ALA A 3 23.80 -7.38 20.18
C ALA A 3 22.65 -8.28 19.71
N VAL A 4 22.46 -9.44 20.36
CA VAL A 4 21.39 -10.39 20.04
C VAL A 4 20.04 -9.79 20.42
N PHE A 5 19.97 -9.07 21.55
CA PHE A 5 18.75 -8.43 22.00
C PHE A 5 18.34 -7.27 21.07
N LEU A 6 19.30 -6.44 20.64
CA LEU A 6 19.08 -5.40 19.63
C LEU A 6 18.62 -5.99 18.29
N PHE A 7 19.19 -7.13 17.90
CA PHE A 7 18.78 -7.82 16.68
C PHE A 7 17.35 -8.34 16.77
N LEU A 8 17.00 -9.03 17.85
CA LEU A 8 15.61 -9.49 18.05
C LEU A 8 14.62 -8.33 18.11
N ALA A 9 14.96 -7.24 18.81
CA ALA A 9 14.08 -6.08 18.95
C ALA A 9 13.85 -5.39 17.60
N SER A 10 14.92 -5.13 16.83
CA SER A 10 14.81 -4.52 15.51
C SER A 10 14.08 -5.42 14.52
N PHE A 11 14.39 -6.71 14.49
CA PHE A 11 13.69 -7.68 13.64
C PHE A 11 12.21 -7.78 13.97
N SER A 12 11.84 -7.89 15.26
CA SER A 12 10.45 -7.92 15.70
C SER A 12 9.68 -6.67 15.27
N LEU A 13 10.30 -5.50 15.40
CA LEU A 13 9.67 -4.23 15.04
C LEU A 13 9.47 -4.08 13.52
N LEU A 14 10.48 -4.45 12.73
CA LEU A 14 10.38 -4.49 11.26
C LEU A 14 9.33 -5.51 10.80
N PHE A 15 9.31 -6.68 11.42
CA PHE A 15 8.33 -7.73 11.11
C PHE A 15 6.90 -7.26 11.42
N ALA A 16 6.68 -6.61 12.56
CA ALA A 16 5.34 -6.10 12.91
C ALA A 16 4.81 -5.03 11.92
N ILE A 17 5.69 -4.25 11.30
CA ILE A 17 5.29 -3.16 10.40
C ILE A 17 5.14 -3.64 8.96
N PHE A 18 6.10 -4.44 8.46
CA PHE A 18 6.25 -4.76 7.04
C PHE A 18 5.85 -6.19 6.64
N SER A 19 5.48 -7.04 7.60
CA SER A 19 4.97 -8.39 7.30
C SER A 19 3.63 -8.33 6.57
N ASP A 20 3.25 -9.43 5.92
CA ASP A 20 1.95 -9.64 5.27
C ASP A 20 0.76 -9.39 6.21
N SER A 21 0.96 -9.53 7.52
CA SER A 21 -0.06 -9.26 8.54
C SER A 21 0.20 -7.96 9.30
N GLY A 22 1.11 -7.12 8.79
CA GLY A 22 1.53 -5.88 9.42
C GLY A 22 0.55 -4.74 9.23
N ILE A 23 0.86 -3.62 9.88
CA ILE A 23 0.01 -2.41 9.86
C ILE A 23 -0.18 -1.89 8.43
N LEU A 24 0.87 -1.98 7.58
CA LEU A 24 0.76 -1.56 6.18
C LEU A 24 -0.22 -2.44 5.39
N ALA A 25 -0.12 -3.76 5.51
CA ALA A 25 -1.01 -4.69 4.83
C ALA A 25 -2.48 -4.50 5.26
N ASN A 26 -2.71 -4.26 6.55
CA ASN A 26 -4.05 -3.99 7.07
C ASN A 26 -4.63 -2.69 6.49
N SER A 27 -3.81 -1.63 6.36
CA SER A 27 -4.24 -0.36 5.77
C SER A 27 -4.50 -0.45 4.26
N SER A 28 -3.79 -1.32 3.53
CA SER A 28 -4.10 -1.58 2.12
C SER A 28 -5.37 -2.40 1.96
N LEU A 29 -5.58 -3.41 2.82
CA LEU A 29 -6.81 -4.21 2.84
C LEU A 29 -8.04 -3.33 3.09
N GLU A 30 -7.96 -2.41 4.05
CA GLU A 30 -9.05 -1.47 4.36
C GLU A 30 -9.40 -0.57 3.16
N LYS A 31 -8.39 -0.09 2.43
CA LYS A 31 -8.61 0.70 1.20
C LYS A 31 -9.25 -0.12 0.10
N VAL A 32 -8.81 -1.36 -0.09
CA VAL A 32 -9.37 -2.27 -1.10
C VAL A 32 -10.82 -2.61 -0.76
N LEU A 33 -11.11 -2.90 0.51
CA LEU A 33 -12.46 -3.16 0.99
C LEU A 33 -13.38 -1.97 0.70
N ALA A 34 -12.95 -0.75 1.04
CA ALA A 34 -13.71 0.46 0.79
C ALA A 34 -13.94 0.74 -0.71
N SER A 35 -13.00 0.35 -1.59
CA SER A 35 -13.24 0.45 -3.04
C SER A 35 -14.25 -0.58 -3.54
N LEU A 36 -14.19 -1.82 -3.03
CA LEU A 36 -15.15 -2.85 -3.40
C LEU A 36 -16.57 -2.50 -2.94
N GLU A 37 -16.72 -1.97 -1.72
CA GLU A 37 -18.02 -1.54 -1.19
C GLU A 37 -18.65 -0.44 -2.06
N ARG A 38 -17.85 0.53 -2.54
CA ARG A 38 -18.34 1.56 -3.46
C ARG A 38 -18.77 0.98 -4.80
N GLU A 39 -17.98 0.06 -5.35
CA GLU A 39 -18.31 -0.60 -6.61
C GLU A 39 -19.61 -1.42 -6.50
N GLU A 40 -19.81 -2.07 -5.35
CA GLU A 40 -21.06 -2.77 -5.04
C GLU A 40 -22.24 -1.79 -4.96
N GLU A 41 -22.08 -0.67 -4.27
CA GLU A 41 -23.12 0.37 -4.16
C GLU A 41 -23.50 0.96 -5.53
N GLU A 42 -22.51 1.26 -6.39
CA GLU A 42 -22.75 1.71 -7.76
C GLU A 42 -23.51 0.69 -8.60
N LYS A 43 -23.14 -0.60 -8.49
CA LYS A 43 -23.84 -1.68 -9.20
C LYS A 43 -25.26 -1.86 -8.69
N LEU A 44 -25.49 -1.75 -7.39
CA LEU A 44 -26.84 -1.81 -6.81
C LEU A 44 -27.71 -0.65 -7.30
N LEU A 45 -27.18 0.57 -7.34
CA LEU A 45 -27.87 1.73 -7.91
C LEU A 45 -28.20 1.52 -9.39
N ALA A 46 -27.28 0.94 -10.18
CA ALA A 46 -27.54 0.63 -11.57
C ALA A 46 -28.68 -0.39 -11.71
N ILE A 47 -28.68 -1.46 -10.90
CA ILE A 47 -29.75 -2.46 -10.89
C ILE A 47 -31.10 -1.82 -10.53
N ASP A 48 -31.14 -0.98 -9.50
CA ASP A 48 -32.38 -0.32 -9.05
C ASP A 48 -32.94 0.60 -10.15
N SER A 49 -32.07 1.39 -10.79
CA SER A 49 -32.46 2.24 -11.93
C SER A 49 -32.99 1.43 -13.13
N LEU A 50 -32.43 0.24 -13.37
CA LEU A 50 -32.90 -0.66 -14.42
C LEU A 50 -34.24 -1.30 -14.05
N GLN A 51 -34.44 -1.65 -12.78
CA GLN A 51 -35.72 -2.15 -12.29
C GLN A 51 -36.82 -1.10 -12.38
N GLU A 52 -36.53 0.16 -12.01
CA GLU A 52 -37.47 1.28 -12.19
C GLU A 52 -37.82 1.50 -13.67
N ARG A 53 -36.83 1.46 -14.57
CA ARG A 53 -37.08 1.54 -16.02
C ARG A 53 -37.92 0.37 -16.52
N MET A 54 -37.68 -0.83 -16.03
CA MET A 54 -38.46 -2.02 -16.39
C MET A 54 -39.90 -1.93 -15.87
N ALA A 55 -40.09 -1.44 -14.65
CA ALA A 55 -41.41 -1.19 -14.08
C ALA A 55 -42.16 -0.08 -14.84
N ALA A 56 -41.47 0.99 -15.26
CA ALA A 56 -42.05 2.03 -16.11
C ALA A 56 -42.39 1.51 -17.52
N MET A 57 -41.62 0.55 -18.04
CA MET A 57 -41.92 -0.18 -19.29
C MET A 57 -43.08 -1.18 -19.17
N SER A 58 -43.66 -1.39 -17.99
CA SER A 58 -44.83 -2.28 -17.85
C SER A 58 -46.14 -1.67 -18.37
N SER A 59 -46.17 -0.38 -18.69
CA SER A 59 -47.30 0.25 -19.36
C SER A 59 -47.20 0.09 -20.88
N ARG A 60 -48.32 -0.28 -21.52
CA ARG A 60 -48.37 -0.53 -22.97
C ARG A 60 -47.96 0.68 -23.82
N GLU A 61 -48.15 1.88 -23.27
CA GLU A 61 -47.83 3.16 -23.90
C GLU A 61 -46.32 3.46 -23.89
N SER A 62 -45.58 3.09 -22.84
CA SER A 62 -44.13 3.27 -22.79
C SER A 62 -43.36 2.25 -23.64
N LEU A 63 -43.93 1.07 -23.86
CA LEU A 63 -43.41 0.08 -24.82
C LEU A 63 -43.56 0.55 -26.27
N ASP A 64 -44.68 1.21 -26.60
CA ASP A 64 -44.88 1.77 -27.94
C ASP A 64 -43.93 2.95 -28.20
N ASP A 65 -43.73 3.83 -27.22
CA ASP A 65 -42.76 4.95 -27.32
C ASP A 65 -41.30 4.46 -27.42
N LEU A 66 -40.94 3.41 -26.67
CA LEU A 66 -39.61 2.78 -26.78
C LEU A 66 -39.44 2.12 -28.16
N ALA A 67 -40.44 1.38 -28.64
CA ALA A 67 -40.43 0.77 -29.96
C ALA A 67 -40.25 1.83 -31.07
N LEU A 68 -40.95 2.97 -30.97
CA LEU A 68 -40.80 4.12 -31.85
C LEU A 68 -39.37 4.71 -31.78
N SER A 69 -38.81 4.90 -30.59
CA SER A 69 -37.43 5.40 -30.43
C SER A 69 -36.35 4.44 -30.98
N LEU A 70 -36.64 3.14 -30.98
CA LEU A 70 -35.78 2.08 -31.54
C LEU A 70 -36.03 1.86 -33.05
N GLY A 71 -36.92 2.64 -33.67
CA GLY A 71 -37.20 2.62 -35.10
C GLY A 71 -38.23 1.56 -35.56
N TYR A 72 -38.92 0.91 -34.63
CA TYR A 72 -40.05 0.04 -34.95
C TYR A 72 -41.29 0.88 -35.25
N ASN A 73 -41.87 0.71 -36.43
CA ASN A 73 -43.08 1.41 -36.84
C ASN A 73 -44.34 0.59 -36.56
N ARG A 74 -45.43 1.29 -36.24
CA ARG A 74 -46.77 0.71 -36.23
C ARG A 74 -47.26 0.49 -37.66
N GLU A 75 -48.12 -0.50 -37.84
CA GLU A 75 -48.78 -0.80 -39.11
C GLU A 75 -49.60 0.43 -39.57
N GLY A 76 -49.09 1.17 -40.57
CA GLY A 76 -49.78 2.31 -41.19
C GLY A 76 -48.99 3.63 -41.30
N ASP A 77 -47.81 3.75 -40.67
CA ASP A 77 -47.02 4.99 -40.71
C ASP A 77 -46.13 5.10 -41.97
N VAL A 78 -46.10 6.29 -42.57
CA VAL A 78 -45.31 6.60 -43.77
C VAL A 78 -43.90 7.05 -43.37
N VAL A 79 -42.89 6.22 -43.64
CA VAL A 79 -41.50 6.44 -43.23
C VAL A 79 -40.71 7.08 -44.37
N TYR A 80 -40.13 8.25 -44.13
CA TYR A 80 -39.12 8.85 -45.00
C TYR A 80 -37.73 8.43 -44.50
N TYR A 81 -37.03 7.59 -45.26
CA TYR A 81 -35.65 7.23 -44.98
C TYR A 81 -34.73 8.38 -45.38
N PHE A 82 -34.11 9.02 -44.40
CA PHE A 82 -32.94 9.86 -44.64
C PHE A 82 -31.69 8.97 -44.52
N GLN A 83 -30.81 9.01 -45.52
CA GLN A 83 -29.51 8.33 -45.44
C GLN A 83 -28.66 9.05 -44.40
N GLU A 84 -28.60 8.51 -43.19
CA GLU A 84 -27.65 8.96 -42.17
C GLU A 84 -26.25 8.42 -42.45
N PRO A 85 -25.19 9.23 -42.19
CA PRO A 85 -23.82 8.83 -42.41
C PRO A 85 -23.43 7.72 -41.43
N ASP A 86 -22.59 6.79 -41.91
CA ASP A 86 -22.06 5.62 -41.20
C ASP A 86 -21.91 5.87 -39.69
N VAL A 87 -22.85 5.33 -38.91
CA VAL A 87 -22.78 5.36 -37.45
C VAL A 87 -21.66 4.42 -37.05
N VAL A 88 -20.50 4.99 -36.72
CA VAL A 88 -19.38 4.27 -36.15
C VAL A 88 -19.88 3.63 -34.85
N GLU A 89 -20.01 2.31 -34.84
CA GLU A 89 -20.27 1.51 -33.64
C GLU A 89 -19.28 1.97 -32.56
N THR A 90 -19.76 2.70 -31.57
CA THR A 90 -18.93 3.15 -30.46
C THR A 90 -18.47 1.92 -29.69
N ALA A 91 -17.18 1.65 -29.89
CA ALA A 91 -16.31 0.71 -29.20
C ALA A 91 -16.87 0.23 -27.86
N THR A 92 -16.97 -1.09 -27.74
CA THR A 92 -16.99 -1.82 -26.48
C THR A 92 -16.02 -1.17 -25.50
N VAL A 93 -16.54 -0.52 -24.47
CA VAL A 93 -15.72 -0.01 -23.36
C VAL A 93 -15.08 -1.24 -22.72
N PRO A 94 -13.74 -1.40 -22.76
CA PRO A 94 -13.10 -2.46 -22.02
C PRO A 94 -13.30 -2.10 -20.54
N VAL A 95 -14.17 -2.83 -19.86
CA VAL A 95 -14.21 -2.86 -18.39
C VAL A 95 -12.89 -3.47 -17.97
N LYS A 96 -11.92 -2.60 -17.73
CA LYS A 96 -10.63 -2.98 -17.18
C LYS A 96 -10.88 -3.10 -15.69
N ASP A 97 -11.16 -4.33 -15.24
CA ASP A 97 -11.12 -4.69 -13.83
C ASP A 97 -9.66 -4.50 -13.37
N GLU A 98 -9.28 -3.27 -13.05
CA GLU A 98 -8.03 -2.98 -12.36
C GLU A 98 -8.22 -3.47 -10.93
N VAL A 99 -8.00 -4.77 -10.73
CA VAL A 99 -7.91 -5.35 -9.40
C VAL A 99 -6.86 -4.53 -8.64
N PRO A 100 -7.24 -3.85 -7.55
CA PRO A 100 -6.32 -2.99 -6.85
C PRO A 100 -5.14 -3.83 -6.36
N GLU A 101 -3.92 -3.37 -6.65
CA GLU A 101 -2.70 -4.08 -6.27
C GLU A 101 -2.69 -4.27 -4.74
N LEU A 102 -2.92 -5.51 -4.30
CA LEU A 102 -2.78 -5.88 -2.90
C LEU A 102 -1.30 -5.77 -2.53
N TYR A 103 -1.03 -5.16 -1.39
CA TYR A 103 0.31 -5.15 -0.82
C TYR A 103 0.65 -6.57 -0.34
N GLU A 104 1.30 -7.33 -1.20
CA GLU A 104 2.06 -8.52 -0.79
C GLU A 104 3.27 -8.01 0.00
N GLY A 105 3.32 -8.32 1.28
CA GLY A 105 4.31 -7.82 2.23
C GLY A 105 5.75 -8.01 1.77
N VAL A 106 6.67 -7.37 2.47
CA VAL A 106 8.09 -7.47 2.11
C VAL A 106 8.59 -8.88 2.45
N ALA A 107 9.25 -9.53 1.49
CA ALA A 107 9.83 -10.87 1.69
C ALA A 107 10.66 -10.94 2.99
N THR A 108 10.42 -11.97 3.79
CA THR A 108 11.03 -12.17 5.12
C THR A 108 12.56 -12.11 5.11
N TRP A 109 13.20 -12.55 4.03
CA TRP A 109 14.65 -12.47 3.85
C TRP A 109 15.16 -11.03 3.78
N ILE A 110 14.41 -10.12 3.15
CA ILE A 110 14.76 -8.71 3.07
C ILE A 110 14.69 -8.08 4.47
N LEU A 111 13.66 -8.43 5.26
CA LEU A 111 13.54 -7.97 6.64
C LEU A 111 14.69 -8.46 7.53
N LEU A 112 15.17 -9.69 7.30
CA LEU A 112 16.32 -10.27 8.00
C LEU A 112 17.62 -9.52 7.64
N VAL A 113 17.85 -9.25 6.35
CA VAL A 113 19.03 -8.47 5.92
C VAL A 113 18.95 -7.03 6.45
N ALA A 114 17.77 -6.42 6.42
CA ALA A 114 17.57 -5.06 6.93
C ALA A 114 17.82 -4.96 8.44
N SER A 115 17.31 -5.91 9.24
CA SER A 115 17.56 -5.93 10.68
C SER A 115 19.04 -6.18 10.99
N LEU A 116 19.71 -7.04 10.23
CA LEU A 116 21.16 -7.26 10.33
C LEU A 116 21.95 -5.98 10.02
N ALA A 117 21.57 -5.26 8.96
CA ALA A 117 22.21 -4.00 8.59
C ALA A 117 22.06 -2.95 9.68
N ILE A 118 20.85 -2.77 10.23
CA ILE A 118 20.58 -1.81 11.31
C ILE A 118 21.38 -2.14 12.57
N THR A 119 21.42 -3.40 12.97
CA THR A 119 22.19 -3.81 14.15
C THR A 119 23.69 -3.64 13.98
N CYS A 120 24.21 -3.90 12.78
CA CYS A 120 25.61 -3.65 12.44
C CYS A 120 25.93 -2.14 12.52
N LEU A 121 25.04 -1.30 12.00
CA LEU A 121 25.19 0.16 12.00
C LEU A 121 25.17 0.72 13.44
N VAL A 122 24.26 0.24 14.29
CA VAL A 122 24.18 0.62 15.70
C VAL A 122 25.45 0.18 16.45
N MET A 123 25.96 -1.03 16.21
CA MET A 123 27.22 -1.50 16.80
C MET A 123 28.43 -0.67 16.33
N LEU A 124 28.48 -0.30 15.05
CA LEU A 124 29.52 0.58 14.53
C LEU A 124 29.46 1.96 15.17
N LEU A 125 28.28 2.55 15.30
CA LEU A 125 28.10 3.83 16.00
C LEU A 125 28.51 3.73 17.47
N TRP A 126 28.11 2.66 18.15
CA TRP A 126 28.49 2.43 19.55
C TRP A 126 29.99 2.28 19.73
N THR A 127 30.67 1.52 18.86
CA THR A 127 32.13 1.34 18.90
C THR A 127 32.88 2.62 18.56
N LEU A 128 32.41 3.40 17.59
CA LEU A 128 32.99 4.71 17.29
C LEU A 128 32.82 5.68 18.46
N LEU A 129 31.66 5.67 19.12
CA LEU A 129 31.39 6.52 20.27
C LEU A 129 32.22 6.09 21.49
N SER A 130 32.34 4.78 21.74
CA SER A 130 33.17 4.26 22.83
C SER A 130 34.66 4.50 22.58
N MET A 131 35.15 4.43 21.34
CA MET A 131 36.52 4.82 21.01
C MET A 131 36.75 6.32 21.21
N ARG A 132 35.77 7.17 20.86
CA ARG A 132 35.83 8.62 21.12
C ARG A 132 35.82 8.95 22.61
N LEU A 133 35.05 8.22 23.41
CA LEU A 133 34.91 8.41 24.87
C LEU A 133 36.00 7.72 25.70
N ALA A 134 36.60 6.63 25.22
CA ALA A 134 37.72 5.94 25.88
C ALA A 134 39.05 6.66 25.65
N GLY A 135 39.18 7.42 24.55
CA GLY A 135 40.35 8.28 24.28
C GLY A 135 40.77 9.19 25.45
N PRO A 136 39.87 9.88 26.17
CA PRO A 136 40.23 10.65 27.37
C PRO A 136 40.54 9.77 28.60
N GLU A 137 39.82 8.68 28.86
CA GLU A 137 40.07 7.83 30.03
C GLU A 137 41.41 7.09 29.95
N GLU A 138 41.77 6.59 28.77
CA GLU A 138 43.02 5.86 28.57
C GLU A 138 44.24 6.80 28.64
N ARG A 139 44.09 8.05 28.19
CA ARG A 139 45.10 9.11 28.38
C ARG A 139 45.25 9.48 29.85
N GLN A 140 44.15 9.58 30.61
CA GLN A 140 44.22 9.85 32.05
C GLN A 140 44.83 8.69 32.86
N ARG A 141 44.53 7.43 32.51
CA ARG A 141 45.16 6.26 33.13
C ARG A 141 46.67 6.23 32.86
N LYS A 142 47.09 6.41 31.61
CA LYS A 142 48.52 6.45 31.24
C LYS A 142 49.23 7.65 31.90
N ALA A 143 48.57 8.80 32.04
CA ALA A 143 49.12 9.96 32.74
C ALA A 143 49.28 9.73 34.25
N LYS A 144 48.29 9.11 34.92
CA LYS A 144 48.38 8.74 36.35
C LYS A 144 49.46 7.71 36.61
N GLU A 145 49.58 6.70 35.75
CA GLU A 145 50.59 5.65 35.87
C GLU A 145 52.02 6.16 35.61
N LYS A 146 52.18 7.16 34.73
CA LYS A 146 53.45 7.86 34.54
C LYS A 146 53.80 8.72 35.75
N ALA A 147 52.85 9.52 36.26
CA ALA A 147 53.06 10.35 37.44
C ALA A 147 53.44 9.52 38.68
N ARG A 148 52.83 8.36 38.86
CA ARG A 148 53.19 7.43 39.95
C ARG A 148 54.63 6.90 39.83
N ARG A 149 55.04 6.49 38.63
CA ARG A 149 56.42 6.02 38.37
C ARG A 149 57.46 7.13 38.55
N ASP A 150 57.10 8.36 38.20
CA ASP A 150 57.97 9.52 38.40
C ASP A 150 58.08 9.84 39.90
N TYR A 151 57.00 9.78 40.69
CA TYR A 151 57.03 9.91 42.15
C TYR A 151 57.90 8.84 42.82
N GLU A 152 57.74 7.56 42.45
CA GLU A 152 58.56 6.46 42.98
C GLU A 152 60.06 6.60 42.61
N ARG A 153 60.39 7.43 41.61
CA ARG A 153 61.78 7.74 41.21
C ARG A 153 62.38 8.92 41.97
N TYR A 154 61.64 9.69 42.76
CA TYR A 154 62.19 10.80 43.56
C TYR A 154 62.24 10.51 45.06
N ASP A 155 61.79 9.34 45.50
CA ASP A 155 61.75 8.91 46.91
C ASP A 155 63.04 8.18 47.37
N TRP A 156 64.22 8.51 46.80
CA TRP A 156 65.54 8.04 47.27
C TRP A 156 66.44 9.20 47.71
#